data_AF-A0A8X6F8U9-F1
#
_entry.id   AF-A0A8X6F8U9-F1
#
_cell.length_a   1.000
_cell.length_b   1.000
_cell.length_c   1.000
_cell.angle_alpha   90.00
_cell.angle_beta   90.00
_cell.angle_gamma   90.00
#
_symmetry.space_group_name_H-M   'P 1'
#
loop_
_entity.id
_entity.type
_entity.pdbx_description
1 polymer ?
#
loop_
_entity_poly.entity_id
_entity_poly.type
_entity_poly.pdbx_seq_one_letter_code
_entity_poly.pdbx_strand_id
1 'polypeptide(L)'
;MVKARSIFNYIQVEANDTSEAFVANRGWFNRFKHQNNLHNIQITGEAASGDTKVAAEFPVKLKTIIVRGNYPPELVFKVDETGLFWKRMPK
;
A
#
# COMPACT_ATOMS: atom_id res chain seq x y z
N MET A 1 -3.77 -5.51 9.68
CA MET A 1 -4.49 -6.68 9.11
C MET A 1 -5.96 -6.44 8.83
N VAL A 2 -6.68 -5.63 9.63
CA VAL A 2 -8.14 -5.38 9.47
C VAL A 2 -8.51 -4.92 8.06
N LYS A 3 -7.78 -3.95 7.50
CA LYS A 3 -8.07 -3.42 6.15
C LYS A 3 -7.82 -4.42 5.02
N ALA A 4 -6.75 -5.22 5.11
CA ALA A 4 -6.45 -6.26 4.12
C ALA A 4 -7.52 -7.36 4.09
N ARG A 5 -8.04 -7.76 5.26
CA ARG A 5 -9.13 -8.73 5.36
C ARG A 5 -10.43 -8.18 4.77
N SER A 6 -10.73 -6.90 4.99
CA SER A 6 -11.91 -6.24 4.41
C SER A 6 -11.89 -6.24 2.88
N ILE A 7 -10.73 -6.00 2.28
CA ILE A 7 -10.57 -6.01 0.81
C ILE A 7 -10.68 -7.42 0.25
N PHE A 8 -10.09 -8.41 0.92
CA PHE A 8 -10.27 -9.80 0.53
C PHE A 8 -11.75 -10.18 0.51
N ASN A 9 -12.49 -9.84 1.55
CA ASN A 9 -13.93 -10.09 1.62
C ASN A 9 -14.70 -9.37 0.50
N TYR A 10 -14.35 -8.12 0.20
CA TYR A 10 -14.96 -7.37 -0.92
C TYR A 10 -14.72 -8.07 -2.26
N ILE A 11 -13.50 -8.52 -2.53
CA ILE A 11 -13.15 -9.22 -3.78
C ILE A 11 -13.88 -10.57 -3.88
N GLN A 12 -14.03 -11.31 -2.77
CA GLN A 12 -14.81 -12.56 -2.78
C GLN A 12 -16.27 -12.33 -3.15
N VAL A 13 -16.87 -11.26 -2.63
CA VAL A 13 -18.25 -10.88 -2.94
C VAL A 13 -18.37 -10.48 -4.41
N GLU A 14 -17.42 -9.72 -4.95
CA GLU A 14 -17.40 -9.32 -6.35
C GLU A 14 -17.20 -10.53 -7.30
N ALA A 15 -16.35 -11.48 -6.92
CA ALA A 15 -16.04 -12.67 -7.71
C ALA A 15 -17.03 -13.83 -7.54
N ASN A 16 -18.01 -13.73 -6.62
CA ASN A 16 -18.88 -14.83 -6.19
C ASN A 16 -18.12 -16.11 -5.78
N ASP A 17 -16.88 -15.97 -5.29
CA ASP A 17 -16.04 -17.08 -4.86
C ASP A 17 -15.64 -16.90 -3.40
N THR A 18 -16.26 -17.71 -2.54
CA THR A 18 -16.01 -17.75 -1.10
C THR A 18 -15.28 -19.02 -0.67
N SER A 19 -14.70 -19.75 -1.63
CA SER A 19 -14.04 -21.04 -1.33
C SER A 19 -12.73 -20.87 -0.56
N GLU A 20 -12.05 -19.75 -0.76
CA GLU A 20 -10.75 -19.48 -0.13
C GLU A 20 -10.89 -18.71 1.19
N ALA A 21 -9.97 -18.93 2.12
CA ALA A 21 -9.89 -18.17 3.37
C ALA A 21 -8.67 -17.24 3.34
N PHE A 22 -8.83 -16.00 3.80
CA PHE A 22 -7.70 -15.08 3.93
C PHE A 22 -6.74 -15.56 5.04
N VAL A 23 -5.61 -16.12 4.64
CA VAL A 23 -4.54 -16.54 5.56
C VAL A 23 -3.31 -15.67 5.36
N ALA A 24 -3.12 -14.70 6.25
CA ALA A 24 -1.91 -13.89 6.28
C ALA A 24 -0.95 -14.39 7.38
N ASN A 25 -0.09 -15.36 7.02
CA ASN A 25 0.96 -15.84 7.92
C ASN A 25 2.22 -14.95 7.80
N ARG A 26 2.93 -14.74 8.92
CA ARG A 26 4.26 -14.11 8.98
C ARG A 26 5.24 -14.76 8.00
N GLY A 27 5.18 -16.08 7.84
CA GLY A 27 6.02 -16.82 6.89
C GLY A 27 5.77 -16.43 5.43
N TRP A 28 4.51 -16.33 5.01
CA TRP A 28 4.13 -15.85 3.68
C TRP A 28 4.65 -14.44 3.42
N PHE A 29 4.45 -13.54 4.39
CA PHE A 29 4.91 -12.15 4.27
C PHE A 29 6.44 -12.05 4.17
N ASN A 30 7.18 -12.85 4.94
CA ASN A 30 8.64 -12.89 4.86
C ASN A 30 9.14 -13.41 3.50
N ARG A 31 8.51 -14.46 2.96
CA ARG A 31 8.84 -14.98 1.62
C ARG A 31 8.53 -13.97 0.53
N PHE A 32 7.40 -13.29 0.62
CA PHE A 32 7.02 -12.23 -0.33
C PHE A 32 8.04 -11.09 -0.37
N LYS A 33 8.51 -10.63 0.82
CA LYS A 33 9.58 -9.63 0.90
C LYS A 33 10.86 -10.08 0.22
N HIS A 34 11.28 -11.33 0.48
CA HIS A 34 12.50 -11.89 -0.12
C HIS A 34 12.37 -12.05 -1.64
N GLN A 35 11.24 -12.51 -2.16
CA GLN A 35 11.04 -12.68 -3.61
C GLN A 35 11.05 -11.36 -4.38
N ASN A 36 10.61 -10.27 -3.75
CA ASN A 36 10.52 -8.96 -4.37
C ASN A 36 11.69 -8.03 -4.00
N ASN A 37 12.74 -8.55 -3.36
CA ASN A 37 13.89 -7.77 -2.86
C ASN A 37 13.45 -6.53 -2.06
N LEU A 38 12.41 -6.70 -1.22
CA LEU A 38 11.87 -5.65 -0.37
C LEU A 38 12.70 -5.60 0.92
N HIS A 39 13.63 -4.65 0.98
CA HIS A 39 14.43 -4.38 2.17
C HIS A 39 13.84 -3.24 2.98
N ASN A 40 13.79 -3.40 4.31
CA ASN A 40 13.37 -2.33 5.19
C ASN A 40 14.53 -1.35 5.31
N ILE A 41 14.47 -0.23 4.58
CA ILE A 41 15.48 0.81 4.66
C ILE A 41 15.00 1.82 5.71
N GLN A 42 15.76 1.94 6.79
CA GLN A 42 15.48 2.94 7.81
C GLN A 42 15.94 4.30 7.29
N ILE A 43 15.04 5.07 6.67
CA ILE A 43 15.32 6.41 6.17
C ILE A 43 15.13 7.39 7.34
N THR A 44 16.19 7.64 8.10
CA THR A 44 16.27 8.76 9.04
C THR A 44 16.71 10.01 8.27
N GLY A 45 15.77 10.87 7.86
CA GLY A 45 16.13 12.18 7.28
C GLY A 45 15.06 12.94 6.49
N GLU A 46 14.02 12.26 5.98
CA GLU A 46 13.10 12.89 5.02
C GLU A 46 12.10 13.88 5.63
N ALA A 47 11.76 13.73 6.92
CA ALA A 47 10.78 14.60 7.58
C ALA A 47 11.22 16.07 7.68
N ALA A 48 12.52 16.37 7.52
CA ALA A 48 13.07 17.72 7.72
C ALA A 48 13.24 18.55 6.44
N SER A 49 13.06 17.99 5.23
CA SER A 49 13.35 18.70 3.96
C SER A 49 12.21 18.75 2.93
N GLY A 50 10.98 18.43 3.32
CA GLY A 50 9.84 18.42 2.39
C GLY A 50 9.50 19.83 1.87
N ASP A 51 9.37 19.99 0.55
CA ASP A 51 8.91 21.25 -0.05
C ASP A 51 7.41 21.46 0.23
N THR A 52 7.11 22.43 1.09
CA THR A 52 5.75 22.79 1.50
C THR A 52 4.84 23.17 0.34
N LYS A 53 5.39 23.74 -0.75
CA LYS A 53 4.59 24.09 -1.95
C LYS A 53 4.17 22.84 -2.70
N VAL A 54 5.09 21.90 -2.88
CA VAL A 54 4.80 20.62 -3.55
C VAL A 54 3.81 19.78 -2.74
N ALA A 55 3.94 19.80 -1.41
CA ALA A 55 3.00 19.15 -0.50
C ALA A 55 1.56 19.72 -0.64
N ALA A 56 1.42 21.03 -0.82
CA ALA A 56 0.12 21.68 -1.00
C ALA A 56 -0.55 21.33 -2.35
N GLU A 57 0.23 21.08 -3.40
CA GLU A 57 -0.28 20.69 -4.73
C GLU A 57 -0.63 19.20 -4.85
N PHE A 58 -0.01 18.35 -4.02
CA PHE A 58 -0.15 16.89 -4.10
C PHE A 58 -1.60 16.37 -3.97
N PRO A 59 -2.47 16.89 -3.09
CA PRO A 59 -3.86 16.43 -2.98
C PRO A 59 -4.65 16.54 -4.28
N VAL A 60 -4.41 17.60 -5.07
CA VAL A 60 -5.07 17.79 -6.37
C VAL A 60 -4.63 16.72 -7.36
N LYS A 61 -3.31 16.47 -7.44
CA LYS A 61 -2.73 15.42 -8.30
C LYS A 61 -3.24 14.04 -7.91
N LEU A 62 -3.31 13.74 -6.61
CA LEU A 62 -3.82 12.47 -6.08
C LEU A 62 -5.29 12.25 -6.45
N LYS A 63 -6.13 13.29 -6.31
CA LYS A 63 -7.56 13.21 -6.69
C LYS A 63 -7.74 12.87 -8.16
N THR A 64 -6.94 13.46 -9.05
CA THR A 64 -6.98 13.15 -10.49
C THR A 64 -6.63 11.69 -10.78
N ILE A 65 -5.63 11.12 -10.10
CA ILE A 65 -5.24 9.71 -10.24
C ILE A 65 -6.37 8.78 -9.79
N ILE A 66 -7.00 9.08 -8.63
CA ILE A 66 -8.10 8.29 -8.08
C ILE A 66 -9.27 8.23 -9.06
N VAL A 67 -9.69 9.38 -9.59
CA VAL A 67 -10.80 9.48 -10.55
C VAL A 67 -10.45 8.78 -11.86
N ARG A 68 -9.26 9.02 -12.42
CA ARG A 68 -8.84 8.42 -13.69
C ARG A 68 -8.73 6.89 -13.62
N GLY A 69 -8.23 6.36 -12.49
CA GLY A 69 -8.11 4.93 -12.28
C GLY A 69 -9.39 4.25 -11.81
N ASN A 70 -10.47 5.01 -11.62
CA ASN A 70 -11.73 4.55 -11.04
C ASN A 70 -11.53 3.77 -9.73
N TYR A 71 -10.61 4.24 -8.88
CA TYR A 71 -10.28 3.56 -7.63
C TYR A 71 -11.36 3.84 -6.59
N PRO A 72 -12.01 2.82 -6.00
CA PRO A 72 -12.95 3.02 -4.92
C PRO A 72 -12.22 3.59 -3.69
N PRO A 73 -12.84 4.49 -2.91
CA PRO A 73 -12.22 5.15 -1.76
C PRO A 73 -11.63 4.19 -0.72
N GLU A 74 -12.23 3.01 -0.60
CA GLU A 74 -11.82 1.92 0.30
C GLU A 74 -10.42 1.38 -0.02
N LEU A 75 -10.03 1.43 -1.30
CA LEU A 75 -8.71 1.02 -1.78
C LEU A 75 -7.66 2.13 -1.72
N VAL A 76 -8.03 3.33 -1.27
CA VAL A 76 -7.07 4.42 -1.03
C VAL A 76 -6.53 4.29 0.39
N PHE A 77 -5.22 4.08 0.51
CA PHE A 77 -4.54 3.92 1.81
C PHE A 77 -3.73 5.17 2.15
N LYS A 78 -3.89 5.69 3.37
CA LYS A 78 -2.95 6.66 3.93
C LYS A 78 -1.64 5.93 4.24
N VAL A 79 -0.53 6.48 3.76
CA VAL A 79 0.84 6.01 4.03
C VAL A 79 1.48 6.85 5.15
N ASP A 80 0.66 7.30 6.12
CA ASP A 80 1.09 8.22 7.18
C ASP A 80 1.79 7.46 8.33
N GLU A 81 1.29 6.28 8.71
CA GLU A 81 1.76 5.55 9.91
C GLU A 81 2.40 4.18 9.64
N THR A 82 2.97 3.97 8.45
CA THR A 82 3.80 2.79 8.21
C THR A 82 5.09 3.20 7.54
N GLY A 83 6.15 3.28 8.34
CA GLY A 83 7.54 3.31 7.89
C GLY A 83 7.89 2.03 7.14
N LEU A 84 7.41 1.93 5.91
CA LEU A 84 7.65 0.84 4.98
C LEU A 84 8.10 1.46 3.66
N PHE A 85 9.26 2.10 3.71
CA PHE A 85 10.01 2.53 2.55
C PHE A 85 10.65 1.31 1.91
N TRP A 86 9.93 0.69 0.97
CA TRP A 86 10.44 -0.43 0.19
C TRP A 86 11.08 0.08 -1.09
N LYS A 87 12.42 0.17 -1.10
CA LYS A 87 13.18 0.38 -2.33
C LYS A 87 13.41 -0.98 -3.00
N ARG A 88 12.84 -1.19 -4.18
CA ARG A 88 13.18 -2.35 -5.01
C ARG A 88 14.62 -2.18 -5.50
N MET A 89 15.53 -3.01 -5.00
CA MET A 89 16.91 -3.02 -5.49
C MET A 89 16.96 -3.63 -6.91
N PRO A 90 17.84 -3.14 -7.81
CA PRO A 90 18.09 -3.78 -9.10
C PRO A 90 18.51 -5.25 -8.90
N LYS A 91 18.20 -6.12 -9.86
CA LYS A 91 18.69 -7.51 -9.87
C LYS A 91 20.17 -7.56 -10.19
#